data_AF-A0A6N7LM04-F1
#
_entry.id   AF-A0A6N7LM04-F1
#
_cell.length_a   1.000
_cell.length_b   1.000
_cell.length_c   1.000
_cell.angle_alpha   90.00
_cell.angle_beta   90.00
_cell.angle_gamma   90.00
#
_symmetry.space_group_name_H-M   'P 1'
#
loop_
_entity.id
_entity.type
_entity.pdbx_description
1 polymer ?
#
loop_
_entity_poly.entity_id
_entity_poly.type
_entity_poly.pdbx_seq_one_letter_code
_entity_poly.pdbx_strand_id
1 'polypeptide(L)'
;MPAATSMRLSMASNDFTRRRETVKAHKSATAMKRINDTVLKSGDIILTTSTEAVSKAIRIATRSDISHAMVCVEGHSVIDATAEGVQARNTQRLFYEDGCSIYILRLRKGFTNAQLNAVITFMRAQIGTQYSTKEAAQTALGGTRRPSRKQFCSRLVAQAFSHAGIELVGNVNFCSPADLKESPLLMAIGNPAIEVPAEEKARWDKHVDSTEIMRKAINDVFAGARAKNKDIQTFDDVHRHLVENPEDDDAFCALLERSGYLMLWQIELEKNPWQYDVALMNGHNSEEVEAYCRMTLRDQESGPHRYIVNRGAYRLFSRQFGFRFFHAMAELYQHLASLHAQRIKTATAWLTMRGHPLPARPPELVPHTPEWFASLEQWDPPQAMMTRVVIDAVGRSDVCSGCGDDPASDYVLEESQRPLGGPSTLRLCSDCLGIRRSAGEYYVPLT
;
A
#
# COMPACT_ATOMS: atom_id res chain seq x y z
N MET A 1 -76.47 12.48 7.42
CA MET A 1 -77.60 13.15 6.75
C MET A 1 -77.55 14.61 7.14
N PRO A 2 -77.69 15.60 6.24
CA PRO A 2 -78.41 15.64 4.95
C PRO A 2 -77.44 15.55 3.75
N ALA A 3 -77.77 14.94 2.61
CA ALA A 3 -78.87 15.17 1.65
C ALA A 3 -78.55 16.33 0.68
N ALA A 4 -78.53 15.95 -0.59
CA ALA A 4 -77.92 16.60 -1.75
C ALA A 4 -78.91 17.39 -2.60
N THR A 5 -78.40 18.35 -3.38
CA THR A 5 -78.95 18.84 -4.67
C THR A 5 -77.82 19.70 -5.29
N SER A 6 -77.40 19.68 -6.56
CA SER A 6 -78.07 19.40 -7.83
C SER A 6 -77.05 19.07 -8.94
N MET A 7 -77.23 17.91 -9.58
CA MET A 7 -77.25 17.65 -11.04
C MET A 7 -76.94 18.82 -12.00
N ARG A 8 -75.90 18.68 -12.87
CA ARG A 8 -75.91 18.29 -14.33
C ARG A 8 -75.92 19.53 -15.25
N LEU A 9 -75.17 19.66 -16.36
CA LEU A 9 -74.74 18.75 -17.43
C LEU A 9 -73.45 19.29 -18.10
N SER A 10 -72.51 18.40 -18.50
CA SER A 10 -72.12 18.11 -19.91
C SER A 10 -71.32 19.23 -20.61
N MET A 11 -70.18 19.03 -21.28
CA MET A 11 -69.78 17.95 -22.17
C MET A 11 -68.29 18.11 -22.52
N ALA A 12 -67.59 16.97 -22.61
CA ALA A 12 -66.47 16.65 -23.51
C ALA A 12 -65.14 17.44 -23.51
N SER A 13 -64.08 16.62 -23.65
CA SER A 13 -62.76 16.87 -24.26
C SER A 13 -61.70 17.66 -23.47
N ASN A 14 -60.79 16.95 -22.82
CA ASN A 14 -59.42 16.79 -23.36
C ASN A 14 -58.56 15.88 -22.48
N ASP A 15 -58.38 14.66 -22.96
CA ASP A 15 -57.56 13.58 -22.39
C ASP A 15 -56.07 13.76 -22.75
N PHE A 16 -55.52 14.96 -22.50
CA PHE A 16 -54.17 15.34 -22.95
C PHE A 16 -53.18 15.72 -21.84
N THR A 17 -53.60 15.70 -20.57
CA THR A 17 -52.77 16.16 -19.43
C THR A 17 -52.41 15.08 -18.42
N ARG A 18 -52.88 13.83 -18.57
CA ARG A 18 -52.56 12.71 -17.65
C ARG A 18 -51.39 11.81 -18.08
N ARG A 19 -50.69 12.15 -19.18
CA ARG A 19 -49.52 11.40 -19.68
C ARG A 19 -48.16 12.05 -19.38
N ARG A 20 -48.12 13.18 -18.65
CA ARG A 20 -46.86 13.91 -18.37
C ARG A 20 -46.31 13.78 -16.94
N GLU A 21 -46.99 13.07 -16.03
CA GLU A 21 -46.54 12.95 -14.63
C GLU A 21 -46.07 11.56 -14.18
N THR A 22 -46.10 10.55 -15.06
CA THR A 22 -45.59 9.19 -14.77
C THR A 22 -44.37 8.78 -15.60
N VAL A 23 -43.76 9.72 -16.33
CA VAL A 23 -42.43 9.56 -16.93
C VAL A 23 -41.41 10.44 -16.21
N LYS A 24 -41.46 10.47 -14.87
CA LYS A 24 -40.20 10.54 -14.12
C LYS A 24 -39.66 9.12 -14.19
N ALA A 25 -38.82 8.92 -15.20
CA ALA A 25 -37.98 7.75 -15.34
C ALA A 25 -37.54 7.30 -13.94
N HIS A 26 -37.92 6.08 -13.58
CA HIS A 26 -36.96 5.23 -12.91
C HIS A 26 -35.71 5.31 -13.78
N LYS A 27 -34.76 6.19 -13.42
CA LYS A 27 -33.37 5.98 -13.83
C LYS A 27 -33.09 4.60 -13.27
N SER A 28 -33.19 3.59 -14.14
CA SER A 28 -32.59 2.28 -13.89
C SER A 28 -31.26 2.58 -13.23
N ALA A 29 -31.05 2.09 -12.01
CA ALA A 29 -29.76 2.22 -11.37
C ALA A 29 -28.75 1.69 -12.39
N THR A 30 -27.97 2.59 -12.97
CA THR A 30 -27.05 2.24 -14.05
C THR A 30 -26.16 1.15 -13.50
N ALA A 31 -26.10 0.00 -14.18
CA ALA A 31 -25.21 -1.07 -13.78
C ALA A 31 -23.79 -0.46 -13.71
N MET A 32 -23.13 -0.77 -12.60
CA MET A 32 -21.78 -0.32 -12.32
C MET A 32 -20.88 -1.53 -12.41
N LYS A 33 -19.62 -1.30 -12.69
CA LYS A 33 -18.60 -2.34 -12.68
C LYS A 33 -17.42 -1.92 -11.82
N ARG A 34 -16.68 -2.90 -11.33
CA ARG A 34 -15.39 -2.69 -10.66
C ARG A 34 -14.34 -3.58 -11.26
N ILE A 35 -13.09 -3.32 -10.90
CA ILE A 35 -11.95 -4.16 -11.25
C ILE A 35 -12.17 -5.56 -10.67
N ASN A 36 -11.89 -6.60 -11.48
CA ASN A 36 -11.97 -7.96 -11.00
C ASN A 36 -10.73 -8.32 -10.18
N ASP A 37 -10.85 -8.21 -8.86
CA ASP A 37 -9.75 -8.48 -7.94
C ASP A 37 -9.25 -9.94 -7.96
N THR A 38 -10.09 -10.89 -8.40
CA THR A 38 -9.73 -12.32 -8.40
C THR A 38 -8.64 -12.68 -9.42
N VAL A 39 -8.44 -11.84 -10.45
CA VAL A 39 -7.41 -12.03 -11.48
C VAL A 39 -6.20 -11.12 -11.29
N LEU A 40 -6.30 -10.17 -10.36
CA LEU A 40 -5.31 -9.12 -10.13
C LEU A 40 -4.11 -9.67 -9.34
N LYS A 41 -2.91 -9.21 -9.72
CA LYS A 41 -1.66 -9.51 -9.02
C LYS A 41 -0.86 -8.22 -8.80
N SER A 42 -0.03 -8.22 -7.76
CA SER A 42 0.93 -7.14 -7.54
C SER A 42 1.82 -6.95 -8.77
N GLY A 43 2.05 -5.69 -9.15
CA GLY A 43 2.77 -5.31 -10.37
C GLY A 43 1.89 -5.24 -11.62
N ASP A 44 0.63 -5.67 -11.57
CA ASP A 44 -0.28 -5.43 -12.70
C ASP A 44 -0.56 -3.94 -12.87
N ILE A 45 -0.60 -3.51 -14.14
CA ILE A 45 -1.02 -2.16 -14.52
C ILE A 45 -2.49 -2.21 -14.86
N ILE A 46 -3.28 -1.36 -14.20
CA ILE A 46 -4.70 -1.21 -14.49
C ILE A 46 -4.88 0.10 -15.26
N LEU A 47 -5.53 0.01 -16.41
CA LEU A 47 -5.86 1.16 -17.23
C LEU A 47 -7.37 1.35 -17.25
N THR A 48 -7.84 2.56 -16.97
CA THR A 48 -9.26 2.86 -16.91
C THR A 48 -9.64 4.12 -17.68
N THR A 49 -10.93 4.20 -18.00
CA THR A 49 -11.57 5.40 -18.50
C THR A 49 -12.27 6.13 -17.35
N SER A 50 -11.94 7.40 -17.13
CA SER A 50 -12.73 8.30 -16.26
C SER A 50 -13.78 9.09 -17.07
N THR A 51 -14.86 9.56 -16.45
CA THR A 51 -15.86 10.44 -17.10
C THR A 51 -15.57 11.93 -16.90
N GLU A 52 -14.56 12.28 -16.11
CA GLU A 52 -14.18 13.67 -15.79
C GLU A 52 -13.74 14.47 -17.02
N ALA A 53 -13.84 15.80 -16.96
CA ALA A 53 -13.53 16.68 -18.10
C ALA A 53 -12.08 16.53 -18.60
N VAL A 54 -11.12 16.34 -17.68
CA VAL A 54 -9.71 16.09 -18.01
C VAL A 54 -9.55 14.76 -18.75
N SER A 55 -10.31 13.74 -18.36
CA SER A 55 -10.32 12.44 -19.03
C SER A 55 -10.79 12.55 -20.49
N LYS A 56 -11.84 13.35 -20.76
CA LYS A 56 -12.31 13.59 -22.13
C LYS A 56 -11.23 14.24 -23.00
N ALA A 57 -10.51 15.23 -22.48
CA ALA A 57 -9.44 15.90 -23.21
C ALA A 57 -8.28 14.95 -23.53
N ILE A 58 -7.86 14.11 -22.57
CA ILE A 58 -6.80 13.11 -22.75
C ILE A 58 -7.21 12.13 -23.86
N ARG A 59 -8.41 11.54 -23.80
CA ARG A 59 -8.87 10.58 -24.82
C ARG A 59 -8.90 11.13 -26.23
N ILE A 60 -9.38 12.38 -26.39
CA ILE A 60 -9.41 13.05 -27.69
C ILE A 60 -8.00 13.24 -28.23
N ALA A 61 -7.09 13.70 -27.37
CA ALA A 61 -5.73 14.03 -27.76
C ALA A 61 -4.87 12.79 -28.03
N THR A 62 -5.11 11.67 -27.33
CA THR A 62 -4.39 10.40 -27.51
C THR A 62 -5.10 9.43 -28.46
N ARG A 63 -6.29 9.78 -28.96
CA ARG A 63 -7.17 8.91 -29.76
C ARG A 63 -7.41 7.54 -29.09
N SER A 64 -7.44 7.52 -27.75
CA SER A 64 -7.59 6.31 -26.95
C SER A 64 -8.87 6.34 -26.12
N ASP A 65 -9.40 5.17 -25.79
CA ASP A 65 -10.50 5.03 -24.85
C ASP A 65 -10.05 5.18 -23.38
N ILE A 66 -8.74 5.16 -23.13
CA ILE A 66 -8.11 5.18 -21.80
C ILE A 66 -7.65 6.59 -21.42
N SER A 67 -7.83 6.95 -20.15
CA SER A 67 -7.36 8.23 -19.61
C SER A 67 -6.60 8.14 -18.30
N HIS A 68 -6.58 6.96 -17.67
CA HIS A 68 -5.96 6.78 -16.37
C HIS A 68 -5.16 5.48 -16.28
N ALA A 69 -4.13 5.50 -15.43
CA ALA A 69 -3.24 4.38 -15.20
C ALA A 69 -2.90 4.29 -13.70
N MET A 70 -2.86 3.06 -13.18
CA MET A 70 -2.51 2.76 -11.80
C MET A 70 -1.79 1.40 -11.74
N VAL A 71 -1.07 1.13 -10.64
CA VAL A 71 -0.40 -0.16 -10.40
C VAL A 71 -1.01 -0.82 -9.18
N CYS A 72 -1.36 -2.10 -9.29
CA CYS A 72 -1.69 -2.92 -8.12
C CYS A 72 -0.41 -3.19 -7.32
N VAL A 73 -0.39 -2.81 -6.05
CA VAL A 73 0.78 -2.96 -5.18
C VAL A 73 0.64 -4.11 -4.19
N GLU A 74 -0.58 -4.47 -3.80
CA GLU A 74 -0.85 -5.53 -2.82
C GLU A 74 -2.36 -5.83 -2.76
N GLY A 75 -2.78 -7.06 -3.06
CA GLY A 75 -4.19 -7.47 -2.97
C GLY A 75 -5.16 -6.50 -3.68
N HIS A 76 -5.99 -5.82 -2.90
CA HIS A 76 -6.96 -4.80 -3.36
C HIS A 76 -6.41 -3.37 -3.40
N SER A 77 -5.11 -3.17 -3.16
CA SER A 77 -4.48 -1.87 -3.08
C SER A 77 -3.82 -1.49 -4.40
N VAL A 78 -4.18 -0.32 -4.92
CA VAL A 78 -3.57 0.30 -6.09
C VAL A 78 -2.97 1.65 -5.73
N ILE A 79 -1.92 2.07 -6.44
CA ILE A 79 -1.37 3.42 -6.36
C ILE A 79 -1.51 4.11 -7.71
N ASP A 80 -1.99 5.34 -7.68
CA ASP A 80 -2.21 6.17 -8.86
C ASP A 80 -1.82 7.63 -8.60
N ALA A 81 -1.80 8.43 -9.66
CA ALA A 81 -1.65 9.88 -9.56
C ALA A 81 -2.90 10.56 -10.12
N THR A 82 -3.58 11.35 -9.29
CA THR A 82 -4.82 12.08 -9.62
C THR A 82 -4.71 13.53 -9.17
N ALA A 83 -5.74 14.37 -9.31
CA ALA A 83 -5.71 15.75 -8.83
C ALA A 83 -5.34 15.89 -7.33
N GLU A 84 -5.55 14.85 -6.52
CA GLU A 84 -5.17 14.77 -5.11
C GLU A 84 -3.68 14.45 -4.87
N GLY A 85 -2.89 14.33 -5.94
CA GLY A 85 -1.53 13.81 -5.91
C GLY A 85 -1.45 12.30 -6.09
N VAL A 86 -0.28 11.74 -5.77
CA VAL A 86 -0.05 10.29 -5.77
C VAL A 86 -0.61 9.69 -4.48
N GLN A 87 -1.51 8.72 -4.60
CA GLN A 87 -2.24 8.16 -3.47
C GLN A 87 -2.46 6.66 -3.62
N ALA A 88 -2.67 5.98 -2.49
CA ALA A 88 -3.17 4.61 -2.47
C ALA A 88 -4.70 4.59 -2.44
N ARG A 89 -5.31 3.61 -3.13
CA ARG A 89 -6.77 3.40 -3.20
C ARG A 89 -7.11 1.91 -3.06
N ASN A 90 -8.34 1.62 -2.67
CA ASN A 90 -8.87 0.26 -2.61
C ASN A 90 -9.78 -0.01 -3.83
N THR A 91 -9.43 -1.01 -4.64
CA THR A 91 -10.14 -1.41 -5.86
C THR A 91 -11.60 -1.78 -5.63
N GLN A 92 -11.94 -2.31 -4.46
CA GLN A 92 -13.31 -2.67 -4.08
C GLN A 92 -14.24 -1.45 -3.94
N ARG A 93 -13.66 -0.24 -3.82
CA ARG A 93 -14.37 1.04 -3.75
C ARG A 93 -14.31 1.84 -5.06
N LEU A 94 -13.64 1.32 -6.09
CA LEU A 94 -13.54 1.96 -7.40
C LEU A 94 -14.63 1.42 -8.33
N PHE A 95 -15.71 2.18 -8.45
CA PHE A 95 -16.83 1.87 -9.32
C PHE A 95 -16.78 2.70 -10.61
N TYR A 96 -17.09 2.04 -11.72
CA TYR A 96 -17.06 2.61 -13.06
C TYR A 96 -18.43 2.38 -13.71
N GLU A 97 -18.86 3.34 -14.53
CA GLU A 97 -20.05 3.17 -15.37
C GLU A 97 -19.78 2.15 -16.48
N ASP A 98 -20.80 1.46 -16.97
CA ASP A 98 -20.68 0.44 -18.03
C ASP A 98 -19.93 0.91 -19.28
N GLY A 99 -20.03 2.19 -19.63
CA GLY A 99 -19.33 2.77 -20.78
C GLY A 99 -17.82 2.98 -20.58
N CYS A 100 -17.28 2.80 -19.37
CA CYS A 100 -15.86 3.01 -19.07
C CYS A 100 -15.04 1.76 -19.41
N SER A 101 -13.93 1.87 -20.13
CA SER A 101 -13.05 0.71 -20.32
C SER A 101 -12.23 0.42 -19.07
N ILE A 102 -11.98 -0.87 -18.81
CA ILE A 102 -11.06 -1.35 -17.77
C ILE A 102 -10.17 -2.42 -18.42
N TYR A 103 -8.86 -2.23 -18.33
CA TYR A 103 -7.87 -3.20 -18.77
C TYR A 103 -6.94 -3.53 -17.60
N ILE A 104 -6.57 -4.81 -17.49
CA ILE A 104 -5.49 -5.27 -16.62
C ILE A 104 -4.36 -5.75 -17.53
N LEU A 105 -3.17 -5.19 -17.37
CA LEU A 105 -1.99 -5.50 -18.14
C LEU A 105 -0.92 -6.09 -17.21
N ARG A 106 -0.29 -7.18 -17.65
CA ARG A 106 0.75 -7.89 -16.91
C ARG A 106 2.01 -8.00 -17.73
N LEU A 107 3.17 -7.94 -17.06
CA LEU A 107 4.47 -8.14 -17.69
C LEU A 107 4.58 -9.58 -18.25
N ARG A 108 4.80 -9.71 -19.56
CA ARG A 108 4.82 -11.01 -20.27
C ARG A 108 5.85 -11.99 -19.72
N LYS A 109 7.05 -11.50 -19.42
CA LYS A 109 8.15 -12.33 -18.90
C LYS A 109 8.03 -12.63 -17.41
N GLY A 110 7.02 -12.09 -16.73
CA GLY A 110 6.96 -12.06 -15.27
C GLY A 110 8.04 -11.15 -14.68
N PHE A 111 8.00 -11.00 -13.35
CA PHE A 111 9.01 -10.26 -12.59
C PHE A 111 9.97 -11.23 -11.90
N THR A 112 11.22 -10.81 -11.72
CA THR A 112 12.00 -11.32 -10.58
C THR A 112 11.48 -10.66 -9.29
N ASN A 113 11.71 -11.30 -8.13
CA ASN A 113 11.31 -10.71 -6.84
C ASN A 113 11.93 -9.31 -6.63
N ALA A 114 13.18 -9.12 -7.05
CA ALA A 114 13.85 -7.82 -6.97
C ALA A 114 13.17 -6.75 -7.84
N GLN A 115 12.76 -7.10 -9.07
CA GLN A 115 12.07 -6.17 -9.95
C GLN A 115 10.69 -5.79 -9.41
N LEU A 116 9.90 -6.77 -8.97
CA LEU A 116 8.57 -6.50 -8.40
C LEU A 116 8.69 -5.60 -7.16
N ASN A 117 9.64 -5.91 -6.28
CA ASN A 117 9.90 -5.10 -5.08
C ASN A 117 10.36 -3.69 -5.44
N ALA A 118 11.20 -3.51 -6.47
CA ALA A 118 11.62 -2.19 -6.93
C ALA A 118 10.45 -1.36 -7.45
N VAL A 119 9.55 -1.95 -8.27
CA VAL A 119 8.33 -1.27 -8.74
C VAL A 119 7.46 -0.86 -7.56
N ILE A 120 7.12 -1.79 -6.67
CA ILE A 120 6.22 -1.54 -5.54
C ILE A 120 6.81 -0.50 -4.58
N THR A 121 8.11 -0.59 -4.29
CA THR A 121 8.82 0.37 -3.41
C THR A 121 8.82 1.76 -4.02
N PHE A 122 9.09 1.87 -5.33
CA PHE A 122 9.01 3.15 -6.04
C PHE A 122 7.59 3.74 -5.95
N MET A 123 6.56 2.95 -6.26
CA MET A 123 5.17 3.43 -6.21
C MET A 123 4.81 3.95 -4.81
N ARG A 124 5.21 3.23 -3.75
CA ARG A 124 4.96 3.62 -2.35
C ARG A 124 5.74 4.88 -1.96
N ALA A 125 6.99 5.01 -2.39
CA ALA A 125 7.84 6.17 -2.10
C ALA A 125 7.31 7.47 -2.76
N GLN A 126 6.52 7.36 -3.82
CA GLN A 126 5.91 8.51 -4.50
C GLN A 126 4.63 9.02 -3.83
N ILE A 127 4.06 8.33 -2.83
CA ILE A 127 2.84 8.78 -2.15
C ILE A 127 3.02 10.20 -1.60
N GLY A 128 2.04 11.06 -1.88
CA GLY A 128 2.04 12.47 -1.51
C GLY A 128 2.53 13.41 -2.61
N THR A 129 3.29 12.92 -3.60
CA THR A 129 3.80 13.76 -4.71
C THR A 129 2.65 14.46 -5.44
N GLN A 130 2.82 15.75 -5.73
CA GLN A 130 1.75 16.53 -6.37
C GLN A 130 1.50 16.08 -7.81
N TYR A 131 0.28 16.30 -8.28
CA TYR A 131 -0.11 16.04 -9.66
C TYR A 131 0.17 17.23 -10.58
N SER A 132 0.46 16.93 -11.85
CA SER A 132 0.75 17.91 -12.89
C SER A 132 -0.20 17.78 -14.08
N THR A 133 -1.34 18.48 -14.03
CA THR A 133 -2.30 18.53 -15.15
C THR A 133 -1.67 19.14 -16.40
N LYS A 134 -0.78 20.12 -16.23
CA LYS A 134 -0.07 20.76 -17.34
C LYS A 134 0.79 19.76 -18.09
N GLU A 135 1.61 18.97 -17.38
CA GLU A 135 2.49 17.99 -18.02
C GLU A 135 1.68 16.79 -18.55
N ALA A 136 0.61 16.37 -17.86
CA ALA A 136 -0.29 15.33 -18.35
C ALA A 136 -0.90 15.72 -19.72
N ALA A 137 -1.43 16.94 -19.87
CA ALA A 137 -1.96 17.42 -21.13
C ALA A 137 -0.88 17.56 -22.23
N GLN A 138 0.35 17.90 -21.84
CA GLN A 138 1.47 18.02 -22.77
C GLN A 138 1.92 16.69 -23.37
N THR A 139 1.65 15.55 -22.74
CA THR A 139 1.98 14.23 -23.31
C THR A 139 1.39 14.04 -24.70
N ALA A 140 0.19 14.55 -24.94
CA ALA A 140 -0.48 14.44 -26.23
C ALA A 140 0.07 15.38 -27.31
N LEU A 141 0.86 16.40 -26.92
CA LEU A 141 1.45 17.37 -27.86
C LEU A 141 2.86 16.96 -28.32
N GLY A 142 3.45 15.92 -27.72
CA GLY A 142 4.81 15.48 -28.01
C GLY A 142 5.91 16.48 -27.60
N GLY A 143 7.17 16.03 -27.69
CA GLY A 143 8.37 16.83 -27.47
C GLY A 143 9.18 16.50 -26.22
N THR A 144 10.44 16.93 -26.20
CA THR A 144 11.36 16.77 -25.06
C THR A 144 11.39 18.06 -24.24
N ARG A 145 10.91 17.98 -23.00
CA ARG A 145 11.00 19.08 -22.03
C ARG A 145 11.58 18.56 -20.73
N ARG A 146 12.17 19.44 -19.94
CA ARG A 146 12.64 19.10 -18.59
C ARG A 146 11.40 18.80 -17.72
N PRO A 147 11.24 17.56 -17.22
CA PRO A 147 10.09 17.22 -16.38
C PRO A 147 10.23 17.90 -15.01
N SER A 148 9.09 18.26 -14.42
CA SER A 148 9.05 18.59 -13.00
C SER A 148 9.10 17.33 -12.14
N ARG A 149 9.29 17.49 -10.82
CA ARG A 149 9.20 16.37 -9.85
C ARG A 149 7.76 15.92 -9.57
N LYS A 150 6.77 16.62 -10.12
CA LYS A 150 5.35 16.26 -10.00
C LYS A 150 5.03 15.09 -10.92
N GLN A 151 3.95 14.38 -10.59
CA GLN A 151 3.55 13.17 -11.29
C GLN A 151 2.26 13.35 -12.08
N PHE A 152 2.05 12.45 -13.03
CA PHE A 152 0.73 12.12 -13.56
C PHE A 152 0.68 10.61 -13.81
N CYS A 153 -0.52 10.08 -14.02
CA CYS A 153 -0.81 8.65 -13.91
C CYS A 153 0.16 7.76 -14.72
N SER A 154 0.29 8.00 -16.02
CA SER A 154 1.16 7.19 -16.89
C SER A 154 2.66 7.42 -16.66
N ARG A 155 3.11 8.64 -16.33
CA ARG A 155 4.50 8.92 -15.93
C ARG A 155 4.88 8.12 -14.68
N LEU A 156 4.00 8.12 -13.68
CA LEU A 156 4.23 7.39 -12.43
C LEU A 156 4.46 5.90 -12.71
N VAL A 157 3.60 5.29 -13.52
CA VAL A 157 3.74 3.88 -13.92
C VAL A 157 5.03 3.65 -14.70
N ALA A 158 5.31 4.45 -15.73
CA ALA A 158 6.49 4.28 -16.57
C ALA A 158 7.80 4.42 -15.77
N GLN A 159 7.89 5.42 -14.89
CA GLN A 159 9.05 5.61 -14.02
C GLN A 159 9.22 4.46 -13.02
N ALA A 160 8.13 3.92 -12.47
CA ALA A 160 8.20 2.80 -11.54
C ALA A 160 8.82 1.55 -12.18
N PHE A 161 8.42 1.24 -13.42
CA PHE A 161 8.97 0.11 -14.17
C PHE A 161 10.41 0.37 -14.63
N SER A 162 10.71 1.59 -15.10
CA SER A 162 12.08 1.98 -15.47
C SER A 162 13.04 1.92 -14.28
N HIS A 163 12.58 2.28 -13.07
CA HIS A 163 13.35 2.11 -11.82
C HIS A 163 13.71 0.65 -11.54
N ALA A 164 12.89 -0.30 -12.01
CA ALA A 164 13.16 -1.74 -11.95
C ALA A 164 13.92 -2.28 -13.19
N GLY A 165 14.43 -1.40 -14.06
CA GLY A 165 15.11 -1.76 -15.30
C GLY A 165 14.20 -2.26 -16.41
N ILE A 166 12.90 -1.94 -16.37
CA ILE A 166 11.89 -2.37 -17.34
C ILE A 166 11.38 -1.15 -18.11
N GLU A 167 11.87 -0.96 -19.33
CA GLU A 167 11.49 0.15 -20.20
C GLU A 167 10.18 -0.15 -20.95
N LEU A 168 9.04 0.19 -20.36
CA LEU A 168 7.72 -0.03 -20.98
C LEU A 168 7.45 0.86 -22.19
N VAL A 169 8.04 2.05 -22.23
CA VAL A 169 7.81 3.12 -23.20
C VAL A 169 9.12 3.84 -23.52
N GLY A 170 9.20 4.51 -24.67
CA GLY A 170 10.42 5.22 -25.07
C GLY A 170 10.72 6.50 -24.27
N ASN A 171 9.71 7.13 -23.66
CA ASN A 171 9.88 8.32 -22.82
C ASN A 171 9.10 8.19 -21.52
N VAL A 172 9.78 7.79 -20.45
CA VAL A 172 9.19 7.59 -19.12
C VAL A 172 8.60 8.86 -18.48
N ASN A 173 9.02 10.04 -18.95
CA ASN A 173 8.59 11.33 -18.40
C ASN A 173 7.37 11.91 -19.13
N PHE A 174 7.13 11.50 -20.36
CA PHE A 174 6.03 11.98 -21.19
C PHE A 174 5.50 10.83 -22.04
N CYS A 175 4.62 10.03 -21.43
CA CYS A 175 3.90 8.96 -22.10
C CYS A 175 2.42 9.01 -21.72
N SER A 176 1.56 8.54 -22.61
CA SER A 176 0.12 8.40 -22.36
C SER A 176 -0.23 7.03 -21.77
N PRO A 177 -1.41 6.84 -21.17
CA PRO A 177 -1.92 5.51 -20.84
C PRO A 177 -2.05 4.59 -22.07
N ALA A 178 -2.26 5.14 -23.27
CA ALA A 178 -2.31 4.38 -24.51
C ALA A 178 -0.93 3.79 -24.86
N ASP A 179 0.14 4.55 -24.65
CA ASP A 179 1.52 4.08 -24.89
C ASP A 179 1.83 2.87 -23.99
N LEU A 180 1.31 2.86 -22.76
CA LEU A 180 1.40 1.69 -21.87
C LEU A 180 0.58 0.52 -22.43
N LYS A 181 -0.65 0.76 -22.89
CA LYS A 181 -1.52 -0.26 -23.51
C LYS A 181 -0.85 -0.95 -24.70
N GLU A 182 -0.10 -0.19 -25.49
CA GLU A 182 0.58 -0.64 -26.71
C GLU A 182 1.97 -1.26 -26.45
N SER A 183 2.46 -1.22 -25.21
CA SER A 183 3.78 -1.75 -24.86
C SER A 183 3.88 -3.25 -25.22
N PRO A 184 4.88 -3.66 -26.03
CA PRO A 184 5.05 -5.06 -26.41
C PRO A 184 5.44 -5.96 -25.23
N LEU A 185 5.92 -5.37 -24.13
CA LEU A 185 6.29 -6.08 -22.91
C LEU A 185 5.08 -6.53 -22.08
N LEU A 186 3.90 -5.96 -22.35
CA LEU A 186 2.69 -6.20 -21.58
C LEU A 186 1.71 -7.10 -22.34
N MET A 187 0.96 -7.91 -21.60
CA MET A 187 -0.16 -8.71 -22.08
C MET A 187 -1.43 -8.36 -21.32
N ALA A 188 -2.56 -8.34 -22.02
CA ALA A 188 -3.87 -8.16 -21.40
C ALA A 188 -4.28 -9.43 -20.63
N ILE A 189 -4.86 -9.22 -19.45
CA ILE A 189 -5.48 -10.25 -18.63
C ILE A 189 -6.99 -10.25 -18.90
N GLY A 190 -7.54 -11.45 -19.15
CA GLY A 190 -8.97 -11.64 -19.40
C GLY A 190 -9.83 -11.36 -18.17
N ASN A 191 -11.11 -11.05 -18.40
CA ASN A 191 -12.12 -10.74 -17.38
C ASN A 191 -11.67 -9.62 -16.39
N PRO A 192 -11.28 -8.43 -16.89
CA PRO A 192 -10.70 -7.38 -16.05
C PRO A 192 -11.70 -6.68 -15.13
N ALA A 193 -13.00 -6.91 -15.32
CA ALA A 193 -14.06 -6.26 -14.57
C ALA A 193 -15.19 -7.23 -14.22
N ILE A 194 -15.88 -6.94 -13.12
CA ILE A 194 -17.11 -7.62 -12.71
C ILE A 194 -18.23 -6.59 -12.55
N GLU A 195 -19.46 -7.01 -12.85
CA GLU A 195 -20.65 -6.22 -12.57
C GLU A 195 -20.86 -6.12 -11.05
N VAL A 196 -21.34 -4.96 -10.62
CA VAL A 196 -21.64 -4.66 -9.23
C VAL A 196 -23.12 -4.30 -9.13
N PRO A 197 -23.91 -5.08 -8.39
CA PRO A 197 -25.30 -4.76 -8.12
C PRO A 197 -25.44 -3.40 -7.40
N ALA A 198 -26.49 -2.66 -7.72
CA ALA A 198 -26.70 -1.31 -7.19
C ALA A 198 -26.78 -1.29 -5.65
N GLU A 199 -27.34 -2.33 -5.04
CA GLU A 199 -27.41 -2.53 -3.60
C GLU A 199 -26.02 -2.69 -2.96
N GLU A 200 -25.08 -3.32 -3.67
CA GLU A 200 -23.72 -3.48 -3.16
C GLU A 200 -22.99 -2.14 -3.19
N LYS A 201 -23.10 -1.37 -4.28
CA LYS A 201 -22.56 -0.02 -4.32
C LYS A 201 -23.16 0.85 -3.22
N ALA A 202 -24.48 0.81 -3.01
CA ALA A 202 -25.14 1.58 -1.97
C ALA A 202 -24.68 1.18 -0.56
N ARG A 203 -24.29 -0.08 -0.33
CA ARG A 203 -23.63 -0.49 0.91
C ARG A 203 -22.27 0.19 1.03
N TRP A 204 -21.43 0.16 0.01
CA TRP A 204 -20.11 0.79 0.03
C TRP A 204 -20.17 2.30 0.28
N ASP A 205 -21.13 2.99 -0.33
CA ASP A 205 -21.36 4.43 -0.15
C ASP A 205 -21.69 4.80 1.32
N LYS A 206 -22.28 3.87 2.10
CA LYS A 206 -22.57 4.06 3.53
C LYS A 206 -21.39 3.73 4.44
N HIS A 207 -20.41 2.96 3.97
CA HIS A 207 -19.26 2.56 4.78
C HIS A 207 -18.19 3.65 4.74
N VAL A 208 -17.70 4.01 5.93
CA VAL A 208 -16.54 4.90 6.11
C VAL A 208 -15.37 4.41 5.26
N ASP A 209 -14.90 5.31 4.39
CA ASP A 209 -13.70 5.12 3.60
C ASP A 209 -12.47 5.53 4.41
N SER A 210 -11.91 4.58 5.15
CA SER A 210 -10.66 4.77 5.86
C SER A 210 -9.50 5.15 4.94
N THR A 211 -9.53 4.75 3.66
CA THR A 211 -8.51 5.15 2.68
C THR A 211 -8.65 6.62 2.27
N GLU A 212 -9.87 7.17 2.25
CA GLU A 212 -10.09 8.61 2.07
C GLU A 212 -9.55 9.41 3.24
N ILE A 213 -9.81 8.95 4.48
CA ILE A 213 -9.27 9.59 5.69
C ILE A 213 -7.74 9.59 5.66
N MET A 214 -7.13 8.47 5.28
CA MET A 214 -5.68 8.36 5.10
C MET A 214 -5.14 9.35 4.06
N ARG A 215 -5.75 9.40 2.86
CA ARG A 215 -5.36 10.34 1.80
C ARG A 215 -5.43 11.79 2.27
N LYS A 216 -6.48 12.15 3.01
CA LYS A 216 -6.66 13.48 3.59
C LYS A 216 -5.55 13.81 4.60
N ALA A 217 -5.30 12.93 5.57
CA ALA A 217 -4.25 13.12 6.56
C ALA A 217 -2.87 13.30 5.91
N ILE A 218 -2.53 12.47 4.91
CA ILE A 218 -1.30 12.58 4.13
C ILE A 218 -1.22 13.96 3.45
N ASN A 219 -2.29 14.38 2.77
CA ASN A 219 -2.32 15.67 2.10
C ASN A 219 -2.23 16.85 3.07
N ASP A 220 -2.80 16.75 4.26
CA ASP A 220 -2.71 17.77 5.30
C ASP A 220 -1.27 17.90 5.84
N VAL A 221 -0.55 16.79 6.04
CA VAL A 221 0.89 16.79 6.36
C VAL A 221 1.66 17.49 5.25
N PHE A 222 1.47 17.08 3.99
CA PHE A 222 2.24 17.64 2.88
C PHE A 222 1.88 19.09 2.57
N ALA A 223 0.65 19.54 2.79
CA ALA A 223 0.27 20.93 2.67
C ALA A 223 1.05 21.80 3.67
N GLY A 224 1.14 21.34 4.93
CA GLY A 224 1.95 22.01 5.94
C GLY A 224 3.45 21.99 5.64
N ALA A 225 3.97 20.85 5.21
CA ALA A 225 5.39 20.71 4.84
C ALA A 225 5.75 21.65 3.67
N ARG A 226 4.88 21.75 2.65
CA ARG A 226 5.09 22.63 1.49
C ARG A 226 4.97 24.12 1.80
N ALA A 227 4.30 24.47 2.90
CA ALA A 227 4.31 25.85 3.39
C ALA A 227 5.69 26.26 3.93
N LYS A 228 6.48 25.29 4.44
CA LYS A 228 7.87 25.48 4.85
C LYS A 228 8.84 25.38 3.68
N ASN A 229 8.71 24.33 2.87
CA ASN A 229 9.54 24.11 1.69
C ASN A 229 8.71 23.63 0.49
N LYS A 230 8.55 24.51 -0.51
CA LYS A 230 7.73 24.26 -1.70
C LYS A 230 8.20 23.08 -2.57
N ASP A 231 9.45 22.67 -2.43
CA ASP A 231 10.03 21.59 -3.21
C ASP A 231 9.76 20.19 -2.63
N ILE A 232 9.17 20.09 -1.43
CA ILE A 232 8.79 18.81 -0.81
C ILE A 232 7.70 18.13 -1.63
N GLN A 233 8.02 16.94 -2.16
CA GLN A 233 7.08 16.09 -2.87
C GLN A 233 6.79 14.79 -2.11
N THR A 234 7.80 14.18 -1.48
CA THR A 234 7.69 12.89 -0.78
C THR A 234 8.12 12.98 0.69
N PHE A 235 7.90 11.93 1.48
CA PHE A 235 8.43 11.84 2.85
C PHE A 235 9.97 11.85 2.86
N ASP A 236 10.63 11.32 1.83
CA ASP A 236 12.10 11.43 1.72
C ASP A 236 12.58 12.88 1.60
N ASP A 237 11.79 13.76 0.97
CA ASP A 237 12.08 15.20 0.97
C ASP A 237 11.84 15.83 2.35
N VAL A 238 10.84 15.37 3.09
CA VAL A 238 10.62 15.78 4.49
C VAL A 238 11.84 15.38 5.34
N HIS A 239 12.31 14.15 5.22
CA HIS A 239 13.48 13.66 5.95
C HIS A 239 14.72 14.49 5.64
N ARG A 240 14.99 14.73 4.35
CA ARG A 240 16.12 15.55 3.91
C ARG A 240 16.01 16.98 4.45
N HIS A 241 14.83 17.59 4.35
CA HIS A 241 14.58 18.93 4.84
C HIS A 241 14.81 19.05 6.35
N LEU A 242 14.36 18.08 7.15
CA LEU A 242 14.59 18.07 8.60
C LEU A 242 16.07 17.93 8.97
N VAL A 243 16.81 17.10 8.24
CA VAL A 243 18.28 16.98 8.44
C VAL A 243 18.98 18.30 8.13
N GLU A 244 18.53 19.01 7.09
CA GLU A 244 19.09 20.30 6.69
C GLU A 244 18.60 21.49 7.55
N ASN A 245 17.43 21.37 8.18
CA ASN A 245 16.77 22.43 8.96
C ASN A 245 16.22 21.85 10.28
N PRO A 246 17.07 21.45 11.23
CA PRO A 246 16.65 20.78 12.47
C PRO A 246 15.66 21.60 13.32
N GLU A 247 15.67 22.93 13.20
CA GLU A 247 14.75 23.84 13.89
C GLU A 247 13.28 23.63 13.52
N ASP A 248 13.00 22.96 12.39
CA ASP A 248 11.65 22.68 11.94
C ASP A 248 11.07 21.35 12.52
N ASP A 249 11.83 20.56 13.29
CA ASP A 249 11.41 19.26 13.83
C ASP A 249 10.07 19.32 14.60
N ASP A 250 9.94 20.28 15.52
CA ASP A 250 8.70 20.47 16.29
C ASP A 250 7.51 20.84 15.39
N ALA A 251 7.75 21.68 14.38
CA ALA A 251 6.71 22.09 13.44
C ALA A 251 6.22 20.89 12.62
N PHE A 252 7.13 20.00 12.19
CA PHE A 252 6.81 18.78 11.45
C PHE A 252 6.15 17.71 12.32
N CYS A 253 6.54 17.57 13.60
CA CYS A 253 5.80 16.75 14.56
C CYS A 253 4.35 17.22 14.68
N ALA A 254 4.13 18.53 14.82
CA ALA A 254 2.79 19.09 14.87
C ALA A 254 1.98 18.86 13.58
N LEU A 255 2.62 18.70 12.41
CA LEU A 255 1.95 18.28 11.17
C LEU A 255 1.38 16.86 11.30
N LEU A 256 2.18 15.93 11.82
CA LEU A 256 1.79 14.53 12.00
C LEU A 256 0.67 14.39 13.03
N GLU A 257 0.75 15.13 14.12
CA GLU A 257 -0.26 15.12 15.20
C GLU A 257 -1.60 15.68 14.72
N ARG A 258 -1.61 16.91 14.18
CA ARG A 258 -2.87 17.58 13.81
C ARG A 258 -3.60 16.96 12.63
N SER A 259 -2.86 16.28 11.74
CA SER A 259 -3.44 15.54 10.61
C SER A 259 -4.04 14.20 11.05
N GLY A 260 -3.74 13.75 12.28
CA GLY A 260 -4.09 12.42 12.76
C GLY A 260 -3.30 11.29 12.09
N TYR A 261 -2.24 11.60 11.33
CA TYR A 261 -1.47 10.61 10.55
C TYR A 261 -0.98 9.45 11.42
N LEU A 262 -0.48 9.75 12.63
CA LEU A 262 0.02 8.74 13.57
C LEU A 262 -1.07 7.81 14.12
N MET A 263 -2.35 8.20 14.04
CA MET A 263 -3.48 7.49 14.65
C MET A 263 -4.35 6.76 13.62
N LEU A 264 -4.05 6.86 12.32
CA LEU A 264 -4.86 6.25 11.25
C LEU A 264 -5.08 4.74 11.41
N TRP A 265 -4.15 4.04 12.06
CA TRP A 265 -4.25 2.60 12.32
C TRP A 265 -5.43 2.23 13.22
N GLN A 266 -5.85 3.13 14.12
CA GLN A 266 -6.96 2.90 15.05
C GLN A 266 -8.26 2.66 14.29
N ILE A 267 -8.47 3.40 13.19
CA ILE A 267 -9.67 3.30 12.36
C ILE A 267 -9.83 1.88 11.80
N GLU A 268 -8.75 1.29 11.29
CA GLU A 268 -8.79 -0.08 10.75
C GLU A 268 -8.98 -1.13 11.84
N LEU A 269 -8.34 -0.94 13.00
CA LEU A 269 -8.48 -1.83 14.15
C LEU A 269 -9.92 -1.84 14.68
N GLU A 270 -10.52 -0.65 14.87
CA GLU A 270 -11.89 -0.49 15.35
C GLU A 270 -12.92 -1.05 14.35
N LYS A 271 -12.66 -0.88 13.06
CA LYS A 271 -13.52 -1.40 11.99
C LYS A 271 -13.44 -2.91 11.85
N ASN A 272 -12.26 -3.50 12.08
CA ASN A 272 -12.01 -4.91 11.85
C ASN A 272 -11.36 -5.62 13.07
N PRO A 273 -11.97 -5.56 14.27
CA PRO A 273 -11.40 -6.15 15.47
C PRO A 273 -11.25 -7.67 15.35
N TRP A 274 -12.11 -8.30 14.55
CA TRP A 274 -12.08 -9.73 14.26
C TRP A 274 -10.77 -10.19 13.63
N GLN A 275 -10.02 -9.32 12.94
CA GLN A 275 -8.73 -9.68 12.36
C GLN A 275 -7.63 -9.95 13.39
N TYR A 276 -7.87 -9.59 14.65
CA TYR A 276 -6.89 -9.61 15.74
C TYR A 276 -7.24 -10.58 16.87
N ASP A 277 -8.42 -11.20 16.82
CA ASP A 277 -8.94 -12.10 17.85
C ASP A 277 -9.65 -13.31 17.21
N VAL A 278 -9.18 -14.53 17.52
CA VAL A 278 -9.70 -15.79 16.96
C VAL A 278 -11.16 -16.03 17.37
N ALA A 279 -11.56 -15.64 18.58
CA ALA A 279 -12.93 -15.79 19.05
C ALA A 279 -13.88 -14.91 18.23
N LEU A 280 -13.46 -13.68 17.93
CA LEU A 280 -14.21 -12.79 17.05
C LEU A 280 -14.25 -13.31 15.61
N MET A 281 -13.15 -13.86 15.07
CA MET A 281 -13.15 -14.48 13.73
C MET A 281 -14.22 -15.56 13.57
N ASN A 282 -14.47 -16.35 14.61
CA ASN A 282 -15.48 -17.42 14.56
C ASN A 282 -16.93 -16.92 14.42
N GLY A 283 -17.18 -15.62 14.61
CA GLY A 283 -18.49 -15.01 14.36
C GLY A 283 -18.74 -14.63 12.90
N HIS A 284 -17.74 -14.79 12.01
CA HIS A 284 -17.83 -14.42 10.60
C HIS A 284 -18.01 -15.63 9.68
N ASN A 285 -18.33 -15.37 8.41
CA ASN A 285 -18.45 -16.42 7.39
C ASN A 285 -17.10 -17.16 7.22
N SER A 286 -17.12 -18.49 7.35
CA SER A 286 -15.90 -19.31 7.33
C SER A 286 -15.11 -19.24 6.01
N GLU A 287 -15.79 -19.15 4.86
CA GLU A 287 -15.12 -19.08 3.55
C GLU A 287 -14.41 -17.74 3.38
N GLU A 288 -15.05 -16.64 3.79
CA GLU A 288 -14.46 -15.30 3.77
C GLU A 288 -13.27 -15.19 4.73
N VAL A 289 -13.40 -15.76 5.93
CA VAL A 289 -12.31 -15.80 6.92
C VAL A 289 -11.14 -16.65 6.42
N GLU A 290 -11.40 -17.82 5.85
CA GLU A 290 -10.34 -18.66 5.27
C GLU A 290 -9.59 -17.91 4.17
N ALA A 291 -10.32 -17.28 3.24
CA ALA A 291 -9.73 -16.48 2.16
C ALA A 291 -8.86 -15.34 2.71
N TYR A 292 -9.35 -14.61 3.72
CA TYR A 292 -8.59 -13.56 4.40
C TYR A 292 -7.33 -14.11 5.08
N CYS A 293 -7.43 -15.21 5.82
CA CYS A 293 -6.31 -15.81 6.53
C CYS A 293 -5.22 -16.27 5.56
N ARG A 294 -5.60 -16.93 4.45
CA ARG A 294 -4.67 -17.37 3.40
C ARG A 294 -3.99 -16.19 2.72
N MET A 295 -4.73 -15.12 2.40
CA MET A 295 -4.15 -13.90 1.84
C MET A 295 -3.14 -13.28 2.80
N THR A 296 -3.50 -13.17 4.08
CA THR A 296 -2.67 -12.58 5.14
C THR A 296 -1.34 -13.33 5.29
N LEU A 297 -1.35 -14.67 5.25
CA LEU A 297 -0.12 -15.48 5.30
C LEU A 297 0.70 -15.41 4.01
N ARG A 298 0.06 -15.40 2.83
CA ARG A 298 0.75 -15.29 1.54
C ARG A 298 1.51 -13.97 1.41
N ASP A 299 0.95 -12.88 1.92
CA ASP A 299 1.60 -11.56 1.87
C ASP A 299 2.91 -11.54 2.69
N GLN A 300 3.04 -12.40 3.72
CA GLN A 300 4.28 -12.58 4.48
C GLN A 300 5.39 -13.30 3.68
N GLU A 301 5.02 -14.18 2.74
CA GLU A 301 5.98 -14.93 1.91
C GLU A 301 6.67 -14.05 0.87
N SER A 302 6.14 -12.86 0.59
CA SER A 302 6.62 -11.96 -0.47
C SER A 302 7.85 -11.12 -0.08
N GLY A 303 8.39 -11.34 1.12
CA GLY A 303 9.55 -10.62 1.66
C GLY A 303 9.22 -9.86 2.94
N PRO A 304 10.14 -9.01 3.43
CA PRO A 304 9.93 -8.27 4.66
C PRO A 304 8.73 -7.34 4.54
N HIS A 305 7.81 -7.43 5.49
CA HIS A 305 6.64 -6.56 5.51
C HIS A 305 7.08 -5.09 5.62
N ARG A 306 6.46 -4.18 4.86
CA ARG A 306 6.85 -2.75 4.77
C ARG A 306 6.98 -2.05 6.13
N TYR A 307 6.17 -2.46 7.13
CA TYR A 307 6.23 -1.90 8.48
C TYR A 307 7.55 -2.22 9.19
N ILE A 308 8.10 -3.41 8.95
CA ILE A 308 9.40 -3.83 9.48
C ILE A 308 10.51 -2.97 8.87
N VAL A 309 10.52 -2.85 7.54
CA VAL A 309 11.52 -2.07 6.80
C VAL A 309 11.51 -0.60 7.24
N ASN A 310 10.33 0.02 7.27
CA ASN A 310 10.19 1.43 7.66
C ASN A 310 10.59 1.64 9.12
N ARG A 311 10.20 0.74 10.03
CA ARG A 311 10.64 0.78 11.44
C ARG A 311 12.16 0.77 11.55
N GLY A 312 12.84 -0.12 10.83
CA GLY A 312 14.32 -0.19 10.82
C GLY A 312 14.95 1.13 10.39
N ALA A 313 14.46 1.70 9.28
CA ALA A 313 14.95 2.98 8.73
C ALA A 313 14.72 4.15 9.71
N TYR A 314 13.51 4.30 10.28
CA TYR A 314 13.24 5.39 11.22
C TYR A 314 13.96 5.23 12.56
N ARG A 315 14.22 4.00 13.03
CA ARG A 315 15.10 3.79 14.20
C ARG A 315 16.53 4.22 13.94
N LEU A 316 17.05 3.95 12.74
CA LEU A 316 18.36 4.42 12.33
C LEU A 316 18.40 5.96 12.32
N PHE A 317 17.44 6.61 11.66
CA PHE A 317 17.35 8.07 11.63
C PHE A 317 17.16 8.68 13.02
N SER A 318 16.33 8.08 13.87
CA SER A 318 16.12 8.53 15.24
C SER A 318 17.41 8.46 16.06
N ARG A 319 18.19 7.38 15.94
CA ARG A 319 19.50 7.26 16.61
C ARG A 319 20.54 8.23 16.06
N GLN A 320 20.55 8.45 14.75
CA GLN A 320 21.55 9.27 14.08
C GLN A 320 21.33 10.77 14.31
N PHE A 321 20.08 11.24 14.24
CA PHE A 321 19.75 12.66 14.25
C PHE A 321 19.10 13.13 15.55
N GLY A 322 18.50 12.23 16.34
CA GLY A 322 17.87 12.58 17.62
C GLY A 322 16.55 13.36 17.50
N PHE A 323 15.99 13.49 16.30
CA PHE A 323 14.77 14.26 16.06
C PHE A 323 13.50 13.53 16.54
N ARG A 324 12.57 14.30 17.12
CA ARG A 324 11.27 13.81 17.58
C ARG A 324 10.44 13.25 16.44
N PHE A 325 10.52 13.85 15.23
CA PHE A 325 9.80 13.36 14.06
C PHE A 325 10.18 11.92 13.73
N PHE A 326 11.49 11.62 13.65
CA PHE A 326 11.95 10.27 13.33
C PHE A 326 11.62 9.28 14.45
N HIS A 327 11.66 9.72 15.71
CA HIS A 327 11.22 8.89 16.83
C HIS A 327 9.72 8.56 16.73
N ALA A 328 8.86 9.55 16.49
CA ALA A 328 7.41 9.34 16.35
C ALA A 328 7.07 8.38 15.19
N MET A 329 7.77 8.51 14.06
CA MET A 329 7.62 7.59 12.93
C MET A 329 8.12 6.18 13.26
N ALA A 330 9.23 6.04 13.98
CA ALA A 330 9.72 4.74 14.45
C ALA A 330 8.70 4.03 15.36
N GLU A 331 8.10 4.75 16.30
CA GLU A 331 7.05 4.24 17.19
C GLU A 331 5.79 3.84 16.42
N LEU A 332 5.35 4.66 15.45
CA LEU A 332 4.23 4.31 14.58
C LEU A 332 4.50 2.99 13.85
N TYR A 333 5.66 2.83 13.20
CA TYR A 333 5.94 1.62 12.44
C TYR A 333 6.21 0.40 13.33
N GLN A 334 6.75 0.59 14.54
CA GLN A 334 6.81 -0.45 15.57
C GLN A 334 5.41 -0.93 15.94
N HIS A 335 4.46 -0.03 16.15
CA HIS A 335 3.08 -0.38 16.44
C HIS A 335 2.40 -1.10 15.27
N LEU A 336 2.54 -0.58 14.05
CA LEU A 336 2.00 -1.21 12.85
C LEU A 336 2.58 -2.61 12.61
N ALA A 337 3.88 -2.82 12.89
CA ALA A 337 4.50 -4.13 12.83
C ALA A 337 3.90 -5.10 13.87
N SER A 338 3.67 -4.64 15.10
CA SER A 338 3.03 -5.46 16.14
C SER A 338 1.61 -5.88 15.76
N LEU A 339 0.81 -4.94 15.24
CA LEU A 339 -0.55 -5.23 14.75
C LEU A 339 -0.52 -6.25 13.61
N HIS A 340 0.40 -6.10 12.65
CA HIS A 340 0.55 -7.07 11.58
C HIS A 340 0.94 -8.46 12.11
N ALA A 341 1.91 -8.55 13.01
CA ALA A 341 2.30 -9.82 13.64
C ALA A 341 1.13 -10.48 14.39
N GLN A 342 0.29 -9.69 15.06
CA GLN A 342 -0.93 -10.20 15.70
C GLN A 342 -1.92 -10.76 14.66
N ARG A 343 -2.15 -10.07 13.54
CA ARG A 343 -3.01 -10.59 12.46
C ARG A 343 -2.51 -11.92 11.90
N ILE A 344 -1.20 -12.06 11.71
CA ILE A 344 -0.56 -13.30 11.27
C ILE A 344 -0.77 -14.41 12.29
N LYS A 345 -0.54 -14.14 13.58
CA LYS A 345 -0.76 -15.10 14.67
C LYS A 345 -2.22 -15.56 14.72
N THR A 346 -3.16 -14.62 14.66
CA THR A 346 -4.60 -14.89 14.69
C THR A 346 -5.04 -15.71 13.48
N ALA A 347 -4.60 -15.34 12.27
CA ALA A 347 -4.89 -16.08 11.04
C ALA A 347 -4.34 -17.51 11.07
N THR A 348 -3.09 -17.67 11.53
CA THR A 348 -2.43 -18.98 11.69
C THR A 348 -3.21 -19.85 12.67
N ALA A 349 -3.51 -19.33 13.85
CA ALA A 349 -4.25 -20.05 14.89
C ALA A 349 -5.64 -20.49 14.40
N TRP A 350 -6.36 -19.61 13.70
CA TRP A 350 -7.67 -19.94 13.15
C TRP A 350 -7.59 -21.08 12.11
N LEU A 351 -6.63 -21.01 11.17
CA LEU A 351 -6.42 -22.06 10.17
C LEU A 351 -6.05 -23.40 10.82
N THR A 352 -5.16 -23.38 11.82
CA THR A 352 -4.78 -24.59 12.58
C THR A 352 -5.98 -25.22 13.28
N MET A 353 -6.80 -24.42 13.97
CA MET A 353 -7.99 -24.91 14.67
C MET A 353 -9.00 -25.57 13.74
N ARG A 354 -9.04 -25.16 12.46
CA ARG A 354 -9.94 -25.69 11.43
C ARG A 354 -9.31 -26.83 10.61
N GLY A 355 -8.08 -27.24 10.93
CA GLY A 355 -7.39 -28.33 10.24
C GLY A 355 -6.93 -27.97 8.83
N HIS A 356 -6.81 -26.68 8.50
CA HIS A 356 -6.26 -26.26 7.20
C HIS A 356 -4.73 -26.38 7.19
N PRO A 357 -4.14 -26.76 6.05
CA PRO A 357 -2.69 -26.78 5.90
C PRO A 357 -2.12 -25.37 6.00
N LEU A 358 -1.02 -25.24 6.73
CA LEU A 358 -0.23 -24.02 6.86
C LEU A 358 0.98 -24.08 5.92
N PRO A 359 1.48 -22.92 5.45
CA PRO A 359 2.77 -22.85 4.79
C PRO A 359 3.88 -23.33 5.73
N ALA A 360 4.93 -23.93 5.17
CA ALA A 360 6.08 -24.37 5.94
C ALA A 360 6.76 -23.16 6.58
N ARG A 361 7.06 -23.24 7.88
CA ARG A 361 7.87 -22.22 8.55
C ARG A 361 9.26 -22.21 7.92
N PRO A 362 9.78 -21.06 7.46
CA PRO A 362 11.16 -20.99 6.98
C PRO A 362 12.11 -21.38 8.11
N PRO A 363 13.24 -22.04 7.80
CA PRO A 363 14.24 -22.36 8.81
C PRO A 363 14.81 -21.07 9.41
N GLU A 364 15.29 -21.17 10.65
CA GLU A 364 16.00 -20.07 11.28
C GLU A 364 17.27 -19.75 10.50
N LEU A 365 17.55 -18.45 10.33
CA LEU A 365 18.72 -18.01 9.57
C LEU A 365 19.99 -18.26 10.40
N VAL A 366 20.99 -18.89 9.81
CA VAL A 366 22.27 -19.13 10.48
C VAL A 366 23.01 -17.79 10.64
N PRO A 367 23.50 -17.44 11.84
CA PRO A 367 24.26 -16.21 12.05
C PRO A 367 25.40 -16.03 11.04
N HIS A 368 25.60 -14.78 10.62
CA HIS A 368 26.69 -14.35 9.74
C HIS A 368 26.61 -14.84 8.28
N THR A 369 25.53 -15.49 7.85
CA THR A 369 25.29 -15.74 6.42
C THR A 369 24.80 -14.46 5.70
N PRO A 370 24.91 -14.38 4.37
CA PRO A 370 24.37 -13.25 3.61
C PRO A 370 22.87 -13.01 3.85
N GLU A 371 22.07 -14.07 3.96
CA GLU A 371 20.63 -13.99 4.20
C GLU A 371 20.33 -13.47 5.62
N TRP A 372 21.11 -13.91 6.60
CA TRP A 372 21.01 -13.41 7.97
C TRP A 372 21.31 -11.91 8.05
N PHE A 373 22.38 -11.46 7.40
CA PHE A 373 22.70 -10.04 7.33
C PHE A 373 21.63 -9.23 6.60
N ALA A 374 21.12 -9.72 5.47
CA ALA A 374 20.06 -9.06 4.72
C ALA A 374 18.78 -8.90 5.57
N SER A 375 18.43 -9.91 6.36
CA SER A 375 17.31 -9.88 7.29
C SER A 375 17.57 -8.94 8.47
N LEU A 376 18.76 -8.98 9.07
CA LEU A 376 19.10 -8.14 10.21
C LEU A 376 19.17 -6.66 9.83
N GLU A 377 19.73 -6.35 8.66
CA GLU A 377 19.87 -4.98 8.17
C GLU A 377 18.51 -4.29 7.96
N GLN A 378 17.46 -5.05 7.66
CA GLN A 378 16.10 -4.52 7.57
C GLN A 378 15.47 -4.27 8.94
N TRP A 379 15.80 -5.09 9.94
CA TRP A 379 15.20 -5.01 11.27
C TRP A 379 15.96 -4.09 12.23
N ASP A 380 17.27 -4.31 12.37
CA ASP A 380 18.19 -3.54 13.20
C ASP A 380 19.50 -3.25 12.42
N PRO A 381 19.46 -2.31 11.45
CA PRO A 381 20.65 -1.91 10.68
C PRO A 381 21.87 -1.54 11.54
N PRO A 382 21.72 -0.82 12.68
CA PRO A 382 22.85 -0.57 13.58
C PRO A 382 23.51 -1.85 14.10
N GLN A 383 22.73 -2.87 14.49
CA GLN A 383 23.29 -4.14 14.93
C GLN A 383 23.99 -4.88 13.78
N ALA A 384 23.42 -4.86 12.57
CA ALA A 384 24.05 -5.45 11.39
C ALA A 384 25.42 -4.80 11.12
N MET A 385 25.49 -3.46 11.15
CA MET A 385 26.73 -2.70 10.98
C MET A 385 27.76 -3.05 12.04
N MET A 386 27.37 -3.06 13.32
CA MET A 386 28.28 -3.40 14.42
C MET A 386 28.83 -4.83 14.28
N THR A 387 27.98 -5.79 13.93
CA THR A 387 28.37 -7.19 13.74
C THR A 387 29.36 -7.33 12.58
N ARG A 388 29.16 -6.61 11.47
CA ARG A 388 30.13 -6.59 10.34
C ARG A 388 31.49 -6.08 10.79
N VAL A 389 31.53 -4.95 11.50
CA VAL A 389 32.78 -4.36 12.00
C VAL A 389 33.54 -5.34 12.89
N VAL A 390 32.84 -6.07 13.77
CA VAL A 390 33.43 -7.10 14.63
C VAL A 390 34.05 -8.23 13.80
N ILE A 391 33.30 -8.78 12.84
CA ILE A 391 33.77 -9.87 11.97
C ILE A 391 34.96 -9.43 11.12
N ASP A 392 34.89 -8.24 10.53
CA ASP A 392 35.94 -7.69 9.67
C ASP A 392 37.23 -7.44 10.46
N ALA A 393 37.13 -6.97 11.71
CA ALA A 393 38.27 -6.75 12.58
C ALA A 393 39.00 -8.06 12.95
N VAL A 394 38.26 -9.16 13.10
CA VAL A 394 38.83 -10.48 13.41
C VAL A 394 39.27 -11.24 12.15
N GLY A 395 38.65 -10.94 11.00
CA GLY A 395 38.92 -11.60 9.71
C GLY A 395 38.30 -12.99 9.58
N ARG A 396 37.38 -13.38 10.47
CA ARG A 396 36.70 -14.68 10.48
C ARG A 396 35.23 -14.53 10.90
N SER A 397 34.34 -15.35 10.34
CA SER A 397 32.90 -15.30 10.63
C SER A 397 32.45 -16.28 11.72
N ASP A 398 33.33 -17.15 12.23
CA ASP A 398 33.09 -18.15 13.27
C ASP A 398 33.20 -17.61 14.71
N VAL A 399 33.16 -16.29 14.87
CA VAL A 399 33.31 -15.59 16.16
C VAL A 399 32.01 -15.02 16.69
N CYS A 400 32.01 -14.55 17.94
CA CYS A 400 30.84 -13.92 18.55
C CYS A 400 30.40 -12.66 17.79
N SER A 401 29.10 -12.54 17.50
CA SER A 401 28.47 -11.38 16.85
C SER A 401 28.62 -10.07 17.62
N GLY A 402 28.86 -10.14 18.94
CA GLY A 402 28.94 -8.98 19.83
C GLY A 402 30.36 -8.48 20.06
N CYS A 403 31.28 -9.37 20.45
CA CYS A 403 32.64 -9.01 20.86
C CYS A 403 33.75 -9.54 19.94
N GLY A 404 33.46 -10.52 19.08
CA GLY A 404 34.47 -11.17 18.24
C GLY A 404 35.26 -12.29 18.92
N ASP A 405 34.91 -12.69 20.14
CA ASP A 405 35.57 -13.78 20.87
C ASP A 405 35.23 -15.17 20.30
N ASP A 406 36.11 -16.13 20.59
CA ASP A 406 35.96 -17.56 20.36
C ASP A 406 36.27 -18.38 21.63
N PRO A 407 35.72 -19.61 21.78
CA PRO A 407 34.71 -20.23 20.91
C PRO A 407 33.35 -19.54 21.05
N ALA A 408 32.62 -19.46 19.94
CA ALA A 408 31.24 -18.99 19.90
C ALA A 408 30.34 -20.07 19.28
N SER A 409 29.08 -20.08 19.66
CA SER A 409 28.08 -21.03 19.14
C SER A 409 26.83 -20.30 18.66
N ASP A 410 26.07 -20.96 17.79
CA ASP A 410 24.83 -20.40 17.26
C ASP A 410 23.68 -20.64 18.23
N TYR A 411 22.95 -19.57 18.50
CA TYR A 411 21.79 -19.58 19.38
C TYR A 411 20.60 -18.95 18.68
N VAL A 412 19.41 -19.35 19.13
CA VAL A 412 18.12 -18.78 18.74
C VAL A 412 17.36 -18.31 19.97
N LEU A 413 16.66 -17.18 19.87
CA LEU A 413 15.76 -16.72 20.93
C LEU A 413 14.59 -17.68 21.11
N GLU A 414 14.18 -17.87 22.36
CA GLU A 414 12.92 -18.54 22.68
C GLU A 414 11.75 -17.89 21.94
N GLU A 415 10.76 -18.71 21.57
CA GLU A 415 9.66 -18.29 20.68
C GLU A 415 8.90 -17.05 21.18
N SER A 416 8.72 -16.93 22.49
CA SER A 416 8.05 -15.78 23.14
C SER A 416 8.83 -14.47 23.04
N GLN A 417 10.14 -14.53 22.77
CA GLN A 417 11.05 -13.39 22.71
C GLN A 417 11.56 -13.07 21.31
N ARG A 418 11.14 -13.83 20.30
CA ARG A 418 11.55 -13.60 18.92
C ARG A 418 11.09 -12.22 18.45
N PRO A 419 11.93 -11.48 17.72
CA PRO A 419 11.57 -10.16 17.24
C PRO A 419 10.42 -10.24 16.21
N LEU A 420 9.70 -9.13 16.03
CA LEU A 420 8.60 -9.04 15.06
C LEU A 420 9.06 -9.19 13.61
N GLY A 421 10.36 -8.95 13.35
CA GLY A 421 11.03 -9.16 12.08
C GLY A 421 12.54 -9.30 12.29
N GLY A 422 13.27 -9.58 11.22
CA GLY A 422 14.70 -9.88 11.30
C GLY A 422 14.99 -11.30 11.78
N PRO A 423 16.27 -11.69 11.88
CA PRO A 423 16.66 -13.00 12.39
C PRO A 423 16.46 -13.07 13.91
N SER A 424 16.07 -14.23 14.40
CA SER A 424 15.96 -14.51 15.84
C SER A 424 17.24 -15.15 16.43
N THR A 425 18.30 -15.21 15.63
CA THR A 425 19.53 -15.95 15.91
C THR A 425 20.75 -15.04 16.07
N LEU A 426 21.69 -15.46 16.91
CA LEU A 426 23.01 -14.82 17.08
C LEU A 426 24.09 -15.87 17.34
N ARG A 427 25.33 -15.55 16.96
CA ARG A 427 26.52 -16.32 17.36
C ARG A 427 27.12 -15.69 18.62
N LEU A 428 27.17 -16.41 19.73
CA LEU A 428 27.55 -15.86 21.04
C LEU A 428 28.67 -16.68 21.69
N CYS A 429 29.67 -16.00 22.27
CA CYS A 429 30.58 -16.62 23.24
C CYS A 429 29.88 -16.78 24.61
N SER A 430 30.50 -17.50 25.54
CA SER A 430 29.95 -17.72 26.89
C SER A 430 29.59 -16.43 27.60
N ASP A 431 30.44 -15.42 27.48
CA ASP A 431 30.32 -14.16 28.22
C ASP A 431 29.17 -13.33 27.66
N CYS A 432 29.12 -13.15 26.33
CA CYS A 432 28.02 -12.46 25.67
C CYS A 432 26.67 -13.17 25.89
N LEU A 433 26.65 -14.51 25.91
CA LEU A 433 25.44 -15.27 26.25
C LEU A 433 25.01 -15.02 27.70
N GLY A 434 25.96 -15.02 28.64
CA GLY A 434 25.70 -14.74 30.05
C GLY A 434 25.16 -13.34 30.29
N ILE A 435 25.74 -12.33 29.62
CA ILE A 435 25.29 -10.93 29.67
C ILE A 435 23.85 -10.81 29.16
N ARG A 436 23.56 -11.38 27.99
CA ARG A 436 22.21 -11.34 27.39
C ARG A 436 21.16 -12.03 28.26
N ARG A 437 21.48 -13.20 28.81
CA ARG A 437 20.59 -13.90 29.77
C ARG A 437 20.33 -13.09 31.04
N SER A 438 21.35 -12.41 31.55
CA SER A 438 21.22 -11.52 32.72
C SER A 438 20.36 -10.29 32.41
N ALA A 439 20.34 -9.84 31.15
CA ALA A 439 19.44 -8.80 30.65
C ALA A 439 18.02 -9.31 30.30
N GLY A 440 17.74 -10.60 30.52
CA GLY A 440 16.43 -11.22 30.31
C GLY A 440 16.23 -11.82 28.91
N GLU A 441 17.28 -11.98 28.09
CA GLU A 441 17.19 -12.64 26.79
C GLU A 441 17.53 -14.13 26.89
N TYR A 442 16.55 -14.99 26.60
CA TYR A 442 16.66 -16.45 26.67
C TYR A 442 17.01 -17.04 25.30
N TYR A 443 18.30 -17.31 25.14
CA TYR A 443 18.86 -18.00 23.98
C TYR A 443 19.02 -19.50 24.23
N VAL A 444 18.52 -20.32 23.31
CA VAL A 444 18.71 -21.77 23.25
C VAL A 444 19.62 -22.14 22.07
N PRO A 445 20.38 -23.25 22.12
CA PRO A 445 21.23 -23.67 21.01
C PRO A 445 20.43 -23.82 19.71
N LEU A 446 20.98 -23.31 18.60
CA LEU A 446 20.42 -23.52 17.27
C LEU A 446 20.74 -24.96 16.83
N THR A 447 19.72 -25.83 16.80
CA THR A 447 19.84 -27.26 16.45
C THR A 447 19.64 -27.53 14.98
#